data_AF-A0A2V6DEM0-F1
#
_entry.id   AF-A0A2V6DEM0-F1
#
_cell.length_a   1.000
_cell.length_b   1.000
_cell.length_c   1.000
_cell.angle_alpha   90.00
_cell.angle_beta   90.00
_cell.angle_gamma   90.00
#
_symmetry.space_group_name_H-M   'P 1'
#
loop_
_entity.id
_entity.type
_entity.pdbx_description
1 polymer ?
#
loop_
_entity_poly.entity_id
_entity_poly.type
_entity_poly.pdbx_seq_one_letter_code
_entity_poly.pdbx_strand_id
1 'polypeptide(L)'
;MAAAGAPLAPAGAVAEVGLVARHFAQFMKAITGTVEGDLSVSEHLILQGMVTGNITVEQGGSLHLHGMCCKSLIVNLGGRATVHGMVSEDITNRGGNVSVFGMVVGSVHSQSGETHIAPSAVVKNKRSNVANDDGS
;
A
#
# COMPACT_ATOMS: atom_id res chain seq x y z
N MET A 1 -31.39 -30.01 -33.58
CA MET A 1 -31.41 -28.89 -32.62
C MET A 1 -30.01 -28.82 -32.02
N ALA A 2 -29.05 -28.06 -32.53
CA ALA A 2 -28.96 -26.59 -32.73
C ALA A 2 -28.98 -25.80 -31.41
N ALA A 3 -27.96 -24.93 -31.27
CA ALA A 3 -27.63 -23.91 -30.24
C ALA A 3 -26.62 -24.36 -29.15
N ALA A 4 -25.33 -23.99 -29.21
CA ALA A 4 -24.71 -22.67 -28.90
C ALA A 4 -24.55 -22.46 -27.38
N GLY A 5 -23.42 -22.06 -26.79
CA GLY A 5 -22.12 -21.65 -27.31
C GLY A 5 -21.12 -21.38 -26.17
N ALA A 6 -19.85 -21.22 -26.57
CA ALA A 6 -18.73 -20.55 -25.88
C ALA A 6 -18.32 -20.97 -24.45
N PRO A 7 -17.09 -21.49 -24.25
CA PRO A 7 -16.36 -21.30 -23.01
C PRO A 7 -15.85 -19.85 -22.94
N LEU A 8 -16.40 -19.06 -22.01
CA LEU A 8 -15.94 -17.70 -21.71
C LEU A 8 -14.67 -17.76 -20.84
N ALA A 9 -13.55 -17.43 -21.49
CA ALA A 9 -12.29 -16.84 -21.02
C ALA A 9 -11.65 -17.35 -19.70
N PRO A 10 -10.35 -17.75 -19.73
CA PRO A 10 -9.52 -17.71 -18.53
C PRO A 10 -9.31 -16.25 -18.10
N ALA A 11 -9.73 -15.92 -16.87
CA ALA A 11 -9.32 -14.67 -16.22
C ALA A 11 -7.78 -14.61 -16.16
N GLY A 12 -7.23 -13.45 -16.54
CA GLY A 12 -5.82 -13.24 -16.92
C GLY A 12 -4.79 -13.83 -15.95
N ALA A 13 -3.62 -14.27 -16.42
CA ALA A 13 -2.58 -13.39 -16.97
C ALA A 13 -2.52 -12.11 -16.11
N VAL A 14 -1.63 -11.94 -15.14
CA VAL A 14 -0.25 -12.40 -15.01
C VAL A 14 0.13 -12.24 -13.54
N ALA A 15 0.67 -13.28 -12.92
CA ALA A 15 1.49 -13.15 -11.71
C ALA A 15 2.51 -14.29 -11.71
N GLU A 16 3.24 -14.45 -12.81
CA GLU A 16 4.60 -14.97 -12.68
C GLU A 16 5.40 -13.89 -11.96
N VAL A 17 5.36 -13.92 -10.63
CA VAL A 17 6.42 -13.32 -9.82
C VAL A 17 7.63 -14.21 -10.05
N GLY A 18 8.28 -13.95 -11.18
CA GLY A 18 9.49 -14.62 -11.59
C GLY A 18 10.55 -14.49 -10.51
N LEU A 19 11.00 -15.65 -10.06
CA LEU A 19 12.41 -15.97 -9.96
C LEU A 19 13.19 -15.26 -8.83
N VAL A 20 13.40 -16.03 -7.77
CA VAL A 20 14.71 -16.22 -7.10
C VAL A 20 15.34 -14.97 -6.47
N ALA A 21 15.12 -14.81 -5.18
CA ALA A 21 16.09 -14.18 -4.28
C ALA A 21 16.30 -15.04 -3.03
N ARG A 22 16.66 -16.32 -3.26
CA ARG A 22 17.40 -17.08 -2.26
C ARG A 22 18.80 -16.49 -2.22
N HIS A 23 19.08 -15.49 -1.39
CA HIS A 23 20.42 -15.13 -0.88
C HIS A 23 20.24 -14.02 0.19
N PHE A 24 20.69 -14.33 1.41
CA PHE A 24 20.75 -13.42 2.56
C PHE A 24 21.58 -12.17 2.23
N ALA A 25 20.93 -11.09 1.78
CA ALA A 25 21.59 -9.82 1.56
C ALA A 25 20.81 -8.76 2.34
N GLN A 26 21.27 -8.43 3.54
CA GLN A 26 20.74 -7.31 4.35
C GLN A 26 21.13 -5.96 3.73
N PHE A 27 20.78 -5.73 2.46
CA PHE A 27 20.96 -4.42 1.83
C PHE A 27 19.63 -3.69 1.91
N MET A 28 19.61 -2.58 2.66
CA MET A 28 18.48 -1.65 2.60
C MET A 28 18.22 -1.31 1.14
N LYS A 29 17.06 -1.74 0.63
CA LYS A 29 16.71 -1.53 -0.77
C LYS A 29 16.21 -0.10 -0.90
N ALA A 30 16.84 0.70 -1.76
CA ALA A 30 16.43 2.07 -2.02
C ALA A 30 16.01 2.20 -3.48
N ILE A 31 14.82 2.74 -3.73
CA ILE A 31 14.31 3.00 -5.08
C ILE A 31 14.17 4.50 -5.28
N THR A 32 15.00 5.05 -6.16
CA THR A 32 15.03 6.48 -6.49
C THR A 32 14.38 6.80 -7.83
N GLY A 33 14.10 5.80 -8.66
CA GLY A 33 13.45 5.96 -9.97
C GLY A 33 11.94 5.77 -9.94
N THR A 34 11.33 5.76 -11.12
CA THR A 34 9.92 5.41 -11.29
C THR A 34 9.76 3.89 -11.30
N VAL A 35 8.92 3.35 -10.43
CA VAL A 35 8.48 1.96 -10.46
C VAL A 35 7.15 1.90 -11.17
N GLU A 36 7.14 1.21 -12.30
CA GLU A 36 5.93 0.90 -13.03
C GLU A 36 5.35 -0.43 -12.55
N GLY A 37 4.12 -0.41 -12.05
CA GLY A 37 3.45 -1.59 -11.52
C GLY A 37 3.46 -1.70 -10.00
N ASP A 38 2.99 -2.84 -9.49
CA ASP A 38 2.81 -3.09 -8.07
C ASP A 38 4.12 -3.48 -7.37
N LEU A 39 4.32 -2.99 -6.15
CA LEU A 39 5.55 -3.15 -5.39
C LEU A 39 5.28 -3.85 -4.06
N SER A 40 5.84 -5.04 -3.88
CA SER A 40 5.78 -5.77 -2.60
C SER A 40 7.05 -5.58 -1.78
N VAL A 41 6.88 -5.26 -0.50
CA VAL A 41 7.92 -4.91 0.45
C VAL A 41 7.88 -5.86 1.63
N SER A 42 8.74 -6.87 1.62
CA SER A 42 8.91 -7.83 2.73
C SER A 42 10.06 -7.49 3.67
N GLU A 43 10.81 -6.44 3.37
CA GLU A 43 12.03 -6.03 4.08
C GLU A 43 12.09 -4.50 4.22
N HIS A 44 13.25 -3.95 4.61
CA HIS A 44 13.41 -2.51 4.73
C HIS A 44 13.63 -1.85 3.36
N LEU A 45 12.60 -1.15 2.87
CA LEU A 45 12.61 -0.42 1.59
C LEU A 45 12.47 1.08 1.81
N ILE A 46 13.38 1.84 1.20
CA ILE A 46 13.29 3.30 1.11
C ILE A 46 12.87 3.68 -0.30
N LEU A 47 11.77 4.41 -0.43
CA LEU A 47 11.21 4.85 -1.70
C LEU A 47 11.31 6.35 -1.82
N GLN A 48 12.24 6.81 -2.67
CA GLN A 48 12.49 8.22 -2.94
C GLN A 48 11.96 8.65 -4.32
N GLY A 49 11.55 7.70 -5.17
CA GLY A 49 11.00 7.97 -6.49
C GLY A 49 9.48 7.96 -6.55
N MET A 50 8.93 7.54 -7.69
CA MET A 50 7.49 7.46 -7.92
C MET A 50 7.06 6.02 -8.13
N VAL A 51 5.94 5.60 -7.55
CA VAL A 51 5.31 4.30 -7.86
C VAL A 51 3.98 4.54 -8.53
N THR A 52 3.81 3.99 -9.73
CA THR A 52 2.54 4.11 -10.47
C THR A 52 1.54 3.02 -10.11
N GLY A 53 1.96 1.94 -9.44
CA GLY A 53 1.10 0.87 -8.94
C GLY A 53 0.84 0.91 -7.43
N ASN A 54 0.35 -0.21 -6.91
CA ASN A 54 0.05 -0.36 -5.48
C ASN A 54 1.30 -0.76 -4.70
N ILE A 55 1.43 -0.31 -3.46
CA ILE A 55 2.51 -0.76 -2.58
C ILE A 55 1.94 -1.68 -1.51
N THR A 56 2.46 -2.90 -1.42
CA THR A 56 2.08 -3.88 -0.41
C THR A 56 3.25 -4.11 0.54
N VAL A 57 3.10 -3.75 1.81
CA VAL A 57 4.07 -4.03 2.86
C VAL A 57 3.69 -5.33 3.55
N GLU A 58 4.52 -6.35 3.36
CA GLU A 58 4.37 -7.66 3.98
C GLU A 58 4.88 -7.66 5.43
N GLN A 59 4.65 -8.77 6.13
CA GLN A 59 5.09 -8.95 7.51
C GLN A 59 6.61 -8.77 7.64
N GLY A 60 7.05 -7.94 8.60
CA GLY A 60 8.46 -7.62 8.81
C GLY A 60 9.03 -6.60 7.82
N GLY A 61 8.26 -6.22 6.80
CA GLY A 61 8.60 -5.16 5.87
C GLY A 61 8.54 -3.79 6.54
N SER A 62 9.47 -2.92 6.18
CA SER A 62 9.53 -1.53 6.66
C SER A 62 9.69 -0.60 5.47
N LEU A 63 8.61 0.09 5.11
CA LEU A 63 8.58 1.01 3.98
C LEU A 63 8.78 2.45 4.45
N HIS A 64 9.74 3.16 3.88
CA HIS A 64 9.92 4.60 4.06
C HIS A 64 9.63 5.31 2.74
N LEU A 65 8.46 5.92 2.62
CA LEU A 65 8.03 6.63 1.42
C LEU A 65 8.35 8.12 1.52
N HIS A 66 9.42 8.54 0.86
CA HIS A 66 9.78 9.95 0.66
C HIS A 66 9.25 10.53 -0.67
N GLY A 67 8.85 9.68 -1.59
CA GLY A 67 8.39 10.09 -2.92
C GLY A 67 6.86 10.10 -3.08
N MET A 68 6.37 9.63 -4.23
CA MET A 68 4.94 9.66 -4.57
C MET A 68 4.40 8.25 -4.86
N CYS A 69 3.30 7.90 -4.19
CA CYS A 69 2.43 6.78 -4.52
C CYS A 69 1.25 7.26 -5.35
N CYS A 70 1.12 6.81 -6.60
CA CYS A 70 -0.02 7.18 -7.44
C CYS A 70 -1.28 6.36 -7.15
N LYS A 71 -1.17 5.18 -6.56
CA LYS A 71 -2.33 4.34 -6.16
C LYS A 71 -2.43 4.19 -4.64
N SER A 72 -2.80 2.99 -4.19
CA SER A 72 -3.08 2.64 -2.82
C SER A 72 -1.88 1.96 -2.13
N LEU A 73 -1.81 2.12 -0.81
CA LEU A 73 -0.76 1.54 0.04
C LEU A 73 -1.42 0.55 1.02
N ILE A 74 -1.05 -0.73 0.92
CA ILE A 74 -1.55 -1.81 1.77
C ILE A 74 -0.46 -2.21 2.74
N VAL A 75 -0.77 -2.26 4.03
CA VAL A 75 0.15 -2.75 5.07
C VAL A 75 -0.45 -3.96 5.75
N ASN A 76 0.20 -5.11 5.61
CA ASN A 76 -0.18 -6.35 6.24
C ASN A 76 0.28 -6.41 7.71
N LEU A 77 -0.21 -7.42 8.43
CA LEU A 77 0.11 -7.65 9.84
C LEU A 77 1.63 -7.75 10.07
N GLY A 78 2.15 -6.90 10.96
CA GLY A 78 3.58 -6.82 11.26
C GLY A 78 4.42 -6.06 10.23
N GLY A 79 3.78 -5.47 9.20
CA GLY A 79 4.43 -4.50 8.32
C GLY A 79 4.47 -3.11 8.97
N ARG A 80 5.47 -2.30 8.60
CA ARG A 80 5.60 -0.90 9.03
C ARG A 80 5.70 0.00 7.80
N ALA A 81 4.89 1.06 7.74
CA ALA A 81 4.95 2.03 6.65
C ALA A 81 5.04 3.46 7.20
N THR A 82 6.05 4.18 6.77
CA THR A 82 6.33 5.57 7.11
C THR A 82 6.15 6.41 5.85
N VAL A 83 5.11 7.23 5.80
CA VAL A 83 4.75 8.05 4.64
C VAL A 83 5.16 9.50 4.88
N HIS A 84 6.32 9.90 4.38
CA HIS A 84 6.78 11.30 4.35
C HIS A 84 6.34 12.04 3.10
N GLY A 85 6.07 11.32 2.01
CA GLY A 85 5.69 11.86 0.73
C GLY A 85 4.17 12.00 0.52
N MET A 86 3.72 11.70 -0.70
CA MET A 86 2.31 11.81 -1.08
C MET A 86 1.73 10.45 -1.49
N VAL A 87 0.51 10.16 -1.04
CA VAL A 87 -0.31 9.04 -1.51
C VAL A 87 -1.57 9.60 -2.18
N SER A 88 -1.78 9.23 -3.44
CA SER A 88 -2.88 9.78 -4.25
C SER A 88 -4.23 9.10 -3.99
N GLU A 89 -4.24 7.81 -3.64
CA GLU A 89 -5.47 7.10 -3.28
C GLU A 89 -5.52 6.78 -1.78
N ASP A 90 -5.78 5.52 -1.42
CA ASP A 90 -6.11 5.12 -0.07
C ASP A 90 -4.97 4.33 0.60
N ILE A 91 -4.86 4.47 1.91
CA ILE A 91 -3.94 3.67 2.74
C ILE A 91 -4.76 2.66 3.51
N THR A 92 -4.53 1.37 3.30
CA THR A 92 -5.19 0.28 4.01
C THR A 92 -4.22 -0.40 4.98
N ASN A 93 -4.42 -0.21 6.26
CA ASN A 93 -3.70 -0.93 7.32
C ASN A 93 -4.50 -2.15 7.78
N ARG A 94 -4.00 -3.36 7.50
CA ARG A 94 -4.62 -4.65 7.84
C ARG A 94 -4.08 -5.29 9.13
N GLY A 95 -3.21 -4.60 9.87
CA GLY A 95 -2.62 -5.14 11.11
C GLY A 95 -1.23 -4.63 11.42
N GLY A 96 -0.67 -3.77 10.57
CA GLY A 96 0.66 -3.21 10.73
C GLY A 96 0.70 -1.90 11.52
N ASN A 97 1.83 -1.21 11.39
CA ASN A 97 2.02 0.13 11.94
C ASN A 97 2.22 1.13 10.80
N VAL A 98 1.30 2.08 10.67
CA VAL A 98 1.33 3.12 9.63
C VAL A 98 1.57 4.47 10.28
N SER A 99 2.64 5.14 9.91
CA SER A 99 2.95 6.50 10.32
C SER A 99 2.89 7.44 9.13
N VAL A 100 1.94 8.36 9.12
CA VAL A 100 1.75 9.35 8.04
C VAL A 100 2.26 10.70 8.51
N PHE A 101 3.27 11.21 7.82
CA PHE A 101 3.87 12.54 8.03
C PHE A 101 3.59 13.51 6.87
N GLY A 102 3.32 12.97 5.67
CA GLY A 102 3.07 13.73 4.45
C GLY A 102 1.59 13.90 4.11
N MET A 103 1.25 13.84 2.82
CA MET A 103 -0.12 14.07 2.33
C MET A 103 -0.78 12.80 1.81
N VAL A 104 -2.04 12.59 2.19
CA VAL A 104 -2.89 11.51 1.65
C VAL A 104 -4.11 12.14 1.03
N VAL A 105 -4.24 11.98 -0.29
CA VAL A 105 -5.32 12.56 -1.09
C VAL A 105 -6.60 11.74 -0.97
N GLY A 106 -6.50 10.42 -0.83
CA GLY A 106 -7.65 9.57 -0.50
C GLY A 106 -7.86 9.41 0.99
N SER A 107 -8.17 8.18 1.39
CA SER A 107 -8.64 7.84 2.74
C SER A 107 -7.67 6.89 3.44
N VAL A 108 -7.55 7.02 4.76
CA VAL A 108 -6.75 6.09 5.57
C VAL A 108 -7.70 5.11 6.26
N HIS A 109 -7.70 3.86 5.78
CA HIS A 109 -8.44 2.73 6.30
C HIS A 109 -7.58 1.94 7.29
N SER A 110 -7.76 2.19 8.58
CA SER A 110 -7.17 1.35 9.62
C SER A 110 -8.14 0.23 10.00
N GLN A 111 -7.97 -0.96 9.42
CA GLN A 111 -8.79 -2.14 9.78
C GLN A 111 -8.31 -2.74 11.11
N SER A 112 -7.01 -2.99 11.20
CA SER A 112 -6.36 -3.57 12.37
C SER A 112 -4.96 -2.99 12.50
N GLY A 113 -4.41 -2.91 13.70
CA GLY A 113 -3.08 -2.35 13.95
C GLY A 113 -3.10 -0.87 14.36
N GLU A 114 -1.93 -0.23 14.28
CA GLU A 114 -1.73 1.13 14.76
C GLU A 114 -1.51 2.09 13.59
N THR A 115 -2.28 3.17 13.56
CA THR A 115 -2.14 4.21 12.53
C THR A 115 -1.91 5.54 13.22
N HIS A 116 -0.72 6.09 13.06
CA HIS A 116 -0.33 7.37 13.58
C HIS A 116 -0.31 8.40 12.45
N ILE A 117 -1.09 9.47 12.58
CA ILE A 117 -1.11 10.57 11.62
C ILE A 117 -0.49 11.77 12.34
N ALA A 118 0.67 12.21 11.87
CA ALA A 118 1.36 13.35 12.43
C ALA A 118 0.52 14.63 12.26
N PRO A 119 0.65 15.62 13.16
CA PRO A 119 -0.08 16.87 13.05
C PRO A 119 0.28 17.69 11.81
N SER A 120 1.46 17.43 11.21
CA SER A 120 1.89 18.01 9.94
C SER A 120 1.27 17.33 8.71
N ALA A 121 0.65 16.16 8.88
CA ALA A 121 0.13 15.37 7.79
C ALA A 121 -1.26 15.88 7.35
N VAL A 122 -1.48 15.90 6.04
CA VAL A 122 -2.75 16.35 5.45
C VAL A 122 -3.46 15.14 4.87
N VAL A 123 -4.55 14.71 5.49
CA VAL A 123 -5.40 13.62 4.98
C VAL A 123 -6.73 14.21 4.56
N LYS A 124 -7.02 14.20 3.25
CA LYS A 124 -8.26 14.82 2.72
C LYS A 124 -9.51 14.10 3.21
N ASN A 125 -9.49 12.77 3.28
CA ASN A 125 -10.63 11.97 3.72
C ASN A 125 -10.30 11.17 4.98
N LYS A 126 -10.22 11.88 6.11
CA LYS A 126 -10.15 11.21 7.41
C LYS A 126 -11.54 10.69 7.71
N ARG A 127 -11.84 9.41 7.41
CA ARG A 127 -13.08 8.77 7.89
C ARG A 127 -13.06 8.80 9.42
N SER A 128 -13.70 9.83 9.96
CA SER A 128 -14.21 9.83 11.32
C SER A 128 -15.14 8.63 11.44
N ASN A 129 -14.80 7.69 12.31
CA ASN A 129 -15.80 6.78 12.85
C ASN A 129 -16.78 7.67 13.65
N VAL A 130 -17.79 8.20 12.96
CA VAL A 130 -18.95 8.81 13.59
C VAL A 130 -19.76 7.68 14.18
N ALA A 131 -19.34 7.28 15.38
CA ALA A 131 -20.20 6.54 16.28
C ALA A 131 -21.38 7.45 16.63
N ASN A 132 -22.56 7.06 16.14
CA ASN A 132 -23.87 7.26 16.76
C ASN A 132 -24.18 8.68 17.23
N ASP A 133 -24.82 9.48 16.38
CA ASP A 133 -25.69 10.55 16.84
C ASP A 133 -27.12 9.99 16.89
N ASP A 134 -27.59 9.85 18.12
CA ASP A 134 -28.90 9.35 18.54
C ASP A 134 -30.01 10.29 18.05
N GLY A 135 -30.72 9.87 17.00
CA GLY A 135 -31.95 10.52 16.58
C GLY A 135 -33.08 10.21 17.55
N SER A 136 -33.18 11.01 18.60
CA SER A 136 -34.37 11.14 19.48
C SER A 136 -35.52 11.85 18.77
#